data_AF-A0A317HYM1-F1
#
_entry.id   AF-A0A317HYM1-F1
#
_cell.length_a   1.000
_cell.length_b   1.000
_cell.length_c   1.000
_cell.angle_alpha   90.00
_cell.angle_beta   90.00
_cell.angle_gamma   90.00
#
_symmetry.space_group_name_H-M   'P 1'
#
loop_
_entity.id
_entity.type
_entity.pdbx_description
1 polymer ?
#
loop_
_entity_poly.entity_id
_entity_poly.type
_entity_poly.pdbx_seq_one_letter_code
_entity_poly.pdbx_strand_id
1 'polypeptide(L)'
;ADLTNQLGAGTLTRAQVLRAIADSDEVFNVEFNQAFVAMQYFGYLRRAPEPAGYNAWLTYLNTHPTDFRTMVNGFVNSPEYRLRFGP
;
A
#
# COMPACT_ATOMS: atom_id res chain seq x y z
N ALA A 1 2.40 -26.31 6.34
CA ALA A 1 1.22 -27.07 6.79
C ALA A 1 0.05 -26.12 6.83
N ASP A 2 -1.08 -26.47 6.21
CA ASP A 2 -2.28 -25.62 6.11
C ASP A 2 -2.73 -25.07 7.48
N LEU A 3 -2.97 -23.76 7.57
CA LEU A 3 -3.38 -23.07 8.79
C LEU A 3 -4.71 -23.61 9.34
N THR A 4 -5.59 -24.07 8.45
CA THR A 4 -6.89 -24.65 8.81
C THR A 4 -6.71 -25.97 9.56
N ASN A 5 -5.84 -26.85 9.07
CA ASN A 5 -5.50 -28.10 9.75
C ASN A 5 -4.86 -27.86 11.13
N GLN A 6 -3.97 -26.88 11.26
CA GLN A 6 -3.34 -26.55 12.54
C GLN A 6 -4.32 -25.95 13.56
N LEU A 7 -5.32 -25.19 13.09
CA LEU A 7 -6.42 -24.71 13.92
C LEU A 7 -7.33 -25.85 14.37
N GLY A 8 -7.72 -26.73 13.45
CA GLY A 8 -8.60 -27.88 13.72
C GLY A 8 -7.97 -28.90 14.67
N ALA A 9 -6.65 -29.06 14.61
CA ALA A 9 -5.89 -29.90 15.54
C ALA A 9 -5.60 -29.23 16.90
N GLY A 10 -5.99 -27.97 17.10
CA GLY A 10 -5.70 -27.21 18.33
C GLY A 10 -4.21 -26.87 18.53
N THR A 11 -3.38 -27.06 17.50
CA THR A 11 -1.95 -26.73 17.53
C THR A 11 -1.71 -25.23 17.47
N LEU A 12 -2.58 -24.50 16.77
CA LEU A 12 -2.63 -23.04 16.78
C LEU A 12 -3.96 -22.55 17.35
N THR A 13 -3.90 -21.49 18.15
CA THR A 13 -5.08 -20.72 18.54
C THR A 13 -5.59 -19.88 17.36
N ARG A 14 -6.86 -19.46 17.43
CA ARG A 14 -7.43 -18.51 16.45
C ARG A 14 -6.62 -17.22 16.30
N ALA A 15 -6.06 -16.72 17.41
CA ALA A 15 -5.23 -15.52 17.40
C ALA A 15 -3.90 -15.74 16.65
N GLN A 16 -3.28 -16.91 16.79
CA GLN A 16 -2.06 -17.26 16.06
C GLN A 16 -2.33 -17.45 14.56
N VAL A 17 -3.47 -18.06 14.19
CA VAL A 17 -3.87 -18.18 12.78
C VAL A 17 -4.14 -16.81 12.17
N LEU A 18 -4.86 -15.94 12.87
CA LEU A 18 -5.10 -14.58 12.39
C LEU A 18 -3.79 -13.80 12.18
N ARG A 19 -2.85 -13.91 13.12
CA ARG A 19 -1.53 -13.30 12.96
C ARG A 19 -0.79 -13.87 11.75
N ALA A 20 -0.79 -15.19 11.57
CA ALA A 20 -0.14 -15.83 10.43
C ALA A 20 -0.73 -15.39 9.08
N ILE A 21 -2.04 -15.12 9.03
CA ILE A 21 -2.69 -14.53 7.84
C ILE A 21 -2.26 -13.08 7.66
N ALA A 22 -2.31 -12.27 8.73
CA ALA A 22 -1.95 -10.85 8.65
C ALA A 22 -0.48 -10.62 8.23
N ASP A 23 0.42 -11.52 8.64
CA ASP A 23 1.84 -11.48 8.31
C ASP A 23 2.17 -12.20 6.99
N SER A 24 1.17 -12.67 6.24
CA SER A 24 1.39 -13.47 5.02
C SER A 24 1.76 -12.62 3.81
N ASP A 25 2.50 -13.23 2.87
CA ASP A 25 2.86 -12.58 1.61
C ASP A 25 1.62 -12.18 0.80
N GLU A 26 0.53 -12.94 0.89
CA GLU A 26 -0.73 -12.63 0.22
C GLU A 26 -1.34 -11.33 0.74
N VAL A 27 -1.43 -11.15 2.05
CA VAL A 27 -1.92 -9.90 2.65
C VAL A 27 -0.97 -8.75 2.33
N PHE A 28 0.34 -8.97 2.46
CA PHE A 28 1.34 -7.98 2.08
C PHE A 28 1.15 -7.50 0.64
N ASN A 29 1.01 -8.43 -0.32
CA ASN A 29 0.89 -8.10 -1.74
C ASN A 29 -0.41 -7.33 -2.06
N VAL A 30 -1.52 -7.62 -1.37
CA VAL A 30 -2.80 -6.90 -1.55
C VAL A 30 -2.74 -5.49 -0.97
N GLU A 31 -2.06 -5.31 0.15
CA GLU A 31 -1.99 -4.02 0.86
C GLU A 31 -0.82 -3.13 0.40
N PHE A 32 0.21 -3.70 -0.24
CA PHE A 32 1.43 -2.99 -0.58
C PHE A 32 1.17 -1.72 -1.40
N ASN A 33 0.43 -1.83 -2.51
CA ASN A 33 0.16 -0.67 -3.37
C ASN A 33 -0.68 0.39 -2.64
N GLN A 34 -1.64 -0.03 -1.82
CA GLN A 34 -2.48 0.88 -1.03
C GLN A 34 -1.63 1.70 -0.05
N ALA A 35 -0.81 1.02 0.75
CA ALA A 35 0.10 1.63 1.70
C ALA A 35 1.16 2.49 1.00
N PHE A 36 1.72 2.01 -0.11
CA PHE A 36 2.71 2.75 -0.90
C PHE A 36 2.14 4.06 -1.43
N VAL A 37 0.90 4.04 -1.97
CA VAL A 37 0.26 5.27 -2.48
C VAL A 37 0.10 6.29 -1.37
N ALA A 38 -0.45 5.89 -0.23
CA ALA A 38 -0.62 6.78 0.93
C ALA A 38 0.72 7.35 1.41
N MET A 39 1.78 6.52 1.46
CA MET A 39 3.11 6.94 1.87
C MET A 39 3.67 8.05 0.96
N GLN A 40 3.43 8.01 -0.36
CA GLN A 40 3.92 9.08 -1.26
C GLN A 40 3.23 10.42 -1.00
N TYR A 41 1.93 10.42 -0.70
CA TYR A 41 1.21 11.65 -0.31
C TYR A 41 1.78 12.25 0.97
N PHE A 42 2.03 11.42 2.00
CA PHE A 42 2.64 11.90 3.23
C PHE A 42 4.08 12.36 3.03
N GLY A 43 4.87 11.64 2.24
CA GLY A 43 6.27 11.95 1.98
C GLY A 43 6.47 13.23 1.17
N TYR A 44 5.76 13.36 0.05
CA TYR A 44 5.92 14.49 -0.87
C TYR A 44 5.04 15.69 -0.51
N LEU A 45 3.76 15.47 -0.18
CA LEU A 45 2.79 16.56 -0.02
C LEU A 45 2.52 16.92 1.45
N ARG A 46 2.92 16.06 2.40
CA ARG A 46 2.70 16.23 3.84
C ARG A 46 1.23 16.38 4.22
N ARG A 47 0.35 15.65 3.53
CA ARG A 47 -1.09 15.60 3.81
C ARG A 47 -1.67 14.22 3.54
N ALA A 48 -2.86 13.96 4.06
CA ALA A 48 -3.62 12.78 3.70
C ALA A 48 -4.04 12.83 2.21
N PRO A 49 -4.09 11.68 1.54
CA PRO A 49 -4.56 11.59 0.16
C PRO A 49 -6.06 11.93 0.07
N GLU A 50 -6.45 12.63 -0.99
CA GLU A 50 -7.84 12.76 -1.37
C GLU A 50 -8.34 11.49 -2.09
N PRO A 51 -9.62 11.08 -1.94
CA PRO A 51 -10.11 9.83 -2.49
C PRO A 51 -9.90 9.68 -4.01
N ALA A 52 -10.08 10.77 -4.77
CA ALA A 52 -9.97 10.74 -6.22
C ALA A 52 -8.54 10.44 -6.70
N GLY A 53 -7.55 11.20 -6.21
CA GLY A 53 -6.16 11.00 -6.59
C GLY A 53 -5.57 9.70 -6.04
N TYR A 54 -5.97 9.30 -4.82
CA TYR A 54 -5.63 8.00 -4.25
C TYR A 54 -6.05 6.85 -5.17
N ASN A 55 -7.33 6.82 -5.55
CA ASN A 55 -7.88 5.77 -6.40
C ASN A 55 -7.27 5.77 -7.80
N ALA A 56 -6.95 6.95 -8.35
CA ALA A 56 -6.27 7.06 -9.64
C ALA A 56 -4.87 6.43 -9.60
N TRP A 57 -4.06 6.76 -8.60
CA TRP A 57 -2.72 6.18 -8.44
C TRP A 57 -2.75 4.69 -8.09
N LEU A 58 -3.70 4.27 -7.25
CA LEU A 58 -3.87 2.86 -6.92
C LEU A 58 -4.25 2.04 -8.17
N THR A 59 -5.18 2.54 -8.99
CA THR A 59 -5.54 1.91 -10.26
C THR A 59 -4.36 1.85 -11.21
N TYR A 60 -3.59 2.94 -11.30
CA TYR A 60 -2.39 3.00 -12.13
C TYR A 60 -1.35 1.95 -11.71
N LEU A 61 -1.00 1.83 -10.43
CA LEU A 61 -0.03 0.84 -9.96
C LEU A 61 -0.54 -0.60 -10.06
N ASN A 62 -1.84 -0.82 -9.85
CA ASN A 62 -2.42 -2.16 -10.05
C ASN A 62 -2.38 -2.60 -11.52
N THR A 63 -2.44 -1.65 -12.46
CA THR A 63 -2.32 -1.91 -13.91
C THR A 63 -0.87 -1.93 -14.40
N HIS A 64 0.03 -1.24 -13.69
CA HIS A 64 1.46 -1.11 -14.01
C HIS A 64 2.30 -1.46 -12.78
N PRO A 65 2.34 -2.74 -12.36
CA PRO A 65 2.86 -3.17 -11.04
C PRO A 65 4.36 -2.90 -10.81
N THR A 66 5.10 -2.48 -11.84
CA THR A 66 6.52 -2.18 -11.76
C THR A 66 6.84 -0.71 -12.01
N ASP A 67 5.84 0.12 -12.36
CA ASP A 67 6.06 1.53 -12.71
C ASP A 67 5.73 2.50 -11.56
N PHE A 68 6.48 2.37 -10.47
CA PHE A 68 6.43 3.33 -9.36
C PHE A 68 7.02 4.70 -9.73
N ARG A 69 7.86 4.75 -10.76
CA ARG A 69 8.60 5.96 -11.16
C ARG A 69 7.65 6.99 -11.77
N THR A 70 6.67 6.56 -12.56
CA THR A 70 5.64 7.45 -13.11
C THR A 70 4.87 8.16 -12.00
N MET A 71 4.48 7.44 -10.96
CA MET A 71 3.82 8.03 -9.80
C MET A 71 4.71 9.06 -9.10
N VAL A 72 5.94 8.69 -8.74
CA VAL A 72 6.89 9.62 -8.08
C VAL A 72 7.12 10.89 -8.91
N ASN A 73 7.25 10.76 -10.23
CA ASN A 73 7.36 11.89 -11.14
C ASN A 73 6.13 12.82 -11.05
N GLY A 74 4.93 12.25 -11.00
CA GLY A 74 3.68 13.00 -10.83
C GLY A 74 3.65 13.83 -9.55
N PHE A 75 4.15 13.29 -8.43
CA PHE A 75 4.24 14.03 -7.17
C PHE A 75 5.25 15.17 -7.24
N VAL A 76 6.49 14.91 -7.65
CA VAL A 76 7.58 15.90 -7.67
C VAL A 76 7.28 17.05 -8.65
N ASN A 77 6.60 16.76 -9.76
CA ASN A 77 6.22 17.78 -10.75
C ASN A 77 4.86 18.43 -10.50
N SER A 78 4.14 18.01 -9.45
CA SER A 78 2.83 18.60 -9.12
C SER A 78 2.97 20.09 -8.75
N PRO A 79 1.96 20.92 -9.06
CA PRO A 79 1.92 22.29 -8.58
C PRO A 79 2.03 22.37 -7.06
N GLU A 80 1.39 21.45 -6.34
CA GLU A 80 1.40 21.40 -4.87
C GLU A 80 2.82 21.20 -4.30
N TYR A 81 3.58 20.24 -4.85
CA TYR A 81 4.95 20.01 -4.41
C TYR A 81 5.86 21.20 -4.72
N ARG A 82 5.75 21.75 -5.94
CA ARG A 82 6.57 22.91 -6.37
C ARG A 82 6.25 24.18 -5.60
N LEU A 83 4.98 24.46 -5.29
CA LEU A 83 4.60 25.61 -4.48
C LEU A 83 5.16 25.53 -3.05
N ARG A 84 5.46 24.31 -2.58
CA ARG A 84 5.97 24.09 -1.22
C ARG A 84 7.49 24.03 -1.13
N PHE A 85 8.14 23.43 -2.13
CA PHE A 85 9.58 23.11 -2.10
C PHE A 85 10.36 23.53 -3.34
N GLY A 86 9.70 24.07 -4.37
CA GLY A 86 10.35 24.63 -5.54
C GLY A 86 10.94 26.02 -5.25
N PRO A 87 11.83 26.52 -6.13
CA PRO A 87 12.33 27.90 -6.06
C PRO A 87 11.24 28.95 -6.30
#